data_AF-A0AA93DKA6-F1
#
_entry.id   AF-A0AA93DKA6-F1
#
_cell.length_a   1.000
_cell.length_b   1.000
_cell.length_c   1.000
_cell.angle_alpha   90.00
_cell.angle_beta   90.00
_cell.angle_gamma   90.00
#
_symmetry.space_group_name_H-M   'P 1'
#
loop_
_entity.id
_entity.type
_entity.pdbx_description
1 polymer ?
#
loop_
_entity_poly.entity_id
_entity_poly.type
_entity_poly.pdbx_seq_one_letter_code
_entity_poly.pdbx_strand_id
1 'polypeptide(L)'
;IGTLLEESGITDYAFALRHDHAPREYCVQYRESDLAFVTRLAAEEGLYFFHEFEEGKHRVVFADDAGALSKGSELFFNLATQGLSEGPYVNRFRYAEAVSTAEVALKDYS
;
A
#
# COMPACT_ATOMS: atom_id res chain seq x y z
N ILE A 1 12.87 5.45 -5.33
CA ILE A 1 11.56 5.08 -5.91
C ILE A 1 11.12 6.11 -6.95
N GLY A 2 10.92 7.39 -6.60
CA GLY A 2 10.49 8.44 -7.55
C GLY A 2 11.29 8.47 -8.87
N THR A 3 12.62 8.51 -8.79
CA THR A 3 13.51 8.48 -9.96
C THR A 3 13.23 7.31 -10.91
N LEU A 4 13.01 6.11 -10.39
CA LEU A 4 12.75 4.92 -11.20
C LEU A 4 11.37 4.97 -11.88
N LEU A 5 10.38 5.58 -11.22
CA LEU A 5 9.05 5.80 -11.79
C LEU A 5 9.13 6.78 -12.96
N GLU A 6 9.86 7.88 -12.78
CA GLU A 6 10.10 8.88 -13.83
C GLU A 6 10.82 8.27 -15.03
N GLU A 7 11.88 7.48 -14.81
CA GLU A 7 12.62 6.76 -15.86
C GLU A 7 11.74 5.76 -16.63
N SER A 8 10.77 5.17 -15.93
CA SER A 8 9.77 4.26 -16.50
C SER A 8 8.59 4.97 -17.17
N GLY A 9 8.58 6.31 -17.18
CA GLY A 9 7.50 7.13 -17.76
C GLY A 9 6.23 7.23 -16.90
N ILE A 10 6.28 6.80 -15.64
CA ILE A 10 5.19 6.94 -14.67
C ILE A 10 5.35 8.30 -14.01
N THR A 11 4.53 9.26 -14.42
CA THR A 11 4.59 10.66 -13.96
C THR A 11 3.50 11.01 -12.95
N ASP A 12 2.42 10.24 -12.90
CA ASP A 12 1.33 10.43 -11.95
C ASP A 12 1.53 9.53 -10.73
N TYR A 13 2.33 10.02 -9.77
CA TYR A 13 2.53 9.38 -8.48
C TYR A 13 2.57 10.41 -7.35
N ALA A 14 2.29 9.95 -6.14
CA ALA A 14 2.37 10.77 -4.93
C ALA A 14 3.01 10.00 -3.77
N PHE A 15 3.63 10.76 -2.86
CA PHE A 15 4.16 10.28 -1.59
C PHE A 15 3.35 10.91 -0.45
N ALA A 16 2.56 10.10 0.24
CA ALA A 16 1.76 10.48 1.41
C ALA A 16 2.43 9.94 2.68
N LEU A 17 3.63 10.46 2.97
CA LEU A 17 4.51 10.00 4.05
C LEU A 17 4.29 10.84 5.32
N ARG A 18 4.25 10.19 6.48
CA ARG A 18 4.13 10.83 7.80
C ARG A 18 5.40 10.74 8.64
N HIS A 19 6.29 9.82 8.33
CA HIS A 19 7.56 9.61 9.01
C HIS A 19 8.73 10.07 8.15
N ASP A 20 9.84 10.39 8.80
CA ASP A 20 11.09 10.69 8.11
C ASP A 20 11.75 9.41 7.60
N HIS A 21 12.16 9.41 6.32
CA HIS A 21 12.89 8.31 5.69
C HIS A 21 14.32 8.74 5.41
N ALA A 22 15.28 8.07 6.03
CA ALA A 22 16.69 8.41 5.88
C ALA A 22 17.17 8.12 4.44
N PRO A 23 17.93 9.05 3.81
CA PRO A 23 18.51 8.78 2.51
C PRO A 23 19.51 7.63 2.64
N ARG A 24 19.48 6.71 1.68
CA ARG A 24 20.43 5.60 1.60
C ARG A 24 21.74 6.08 1.01
N GLU A 25 22.85 5.79 1.68
CA GLU A 25 24.19 6.11 1.17
C GLU A 25 24.51 5.30 -0.10
N TYR A 26 24.01 4.06 -0.18
CA TYR A 26 24.20 3.18 -1.32
C TYR A 26 22.96 2.33 -1.57
N CYS A 27 22.53 2.25 -2.84
CA CYS A 27 21.37 1.47 -3.25
C CYS A 27 21.57 0.93 -4.67
N VAL A 28 21.35 -0.37 -4.86
CA VAL A 28 21.54 -1.05 -6.15
C VAL A 28 20.36 -1.95 -6.45
N GLN A 29 19.93 -1.93 -7.71
CA GLN A 29 19.04 -2.92 -8.30
C GLN A 29 19.89 -4.00 -8.98
N TYR A 30 19.80 -5.25 -8.51
CA TYR A 30 20.64 -6.35 -9.02
C TYR A 30 19.82 -7.57 -9.39
N ARG A 31 19.78 -7.90 -10.69
CA ARG A 31 19.10 -9.09 -11.25
C ARG A 31 17.63 -9.22 -10.80
N GLU A 32 16.96 -8.10 -10.63
CA GLU A 32 15.54 -8.00 -10.28
C GLU A 32 14.84 -7.00 -11.21
N SER A 33 13.53 -7.15 -11.40
CA SER A 33 12.73 -6.21 -12.18
C SER A 33 12.49 -4.91 -11.41
N ASP A 34 12.12 -3.84 -12.11
CA ASP A 34 11.84 -2.54 -11.51
C ASP A 34 10.74 -2.63 -10.45
N LEU A 35 9.68 -3.40 -10.72
CA LEU A 35 8.61 -3.63 -9.75
C LEU A 35 9.10 -4.39 -8.52
N ALA A 36 9.95 -5.41 -8.69
CA ALA A 36 10.50 -6.16 -7.56
C ALA A 36 11.38 -5.25 -6.69
N PHE A 37 12.20 -4.40 -7.33
CA PHE A 37 13.04 -3.43 -6.65
C PHE A 37 12.23 -2.39 -5.87
N VAL A 38 11.21 -1.78 -6.49
CA VAL A 38 10.30 -0.83 -5.81
C VAL A 38 9.59 -1.51 -4.65
N THR A 39 9.09 -2.73 -4.83
CA THR A 39 8.37 -3.47 -3.78
C THR A 39 9.29 -3.76 -2.60
N ARG A 40 10.53 -4.18 -2.87
CA ARG A 40 11.53 -4.44 -1.85
C ARG A 40 11.90 -3.16 -1.08
N LEU A 41 12.20 -2.07 -1.78
CA LEU A 41 12.50 -0.78 -1.13
C LEU A 41 11.32 -0.26 -0.30
N ALA A 42 10.10 -0.38 -0.83
CA ALA A 42 8.90 0.00 -0.09
C ALA A 42 8.78 -0.80 1.21
N ALA A 43 8.92 -2.13 1.15
CA ALA A 43 8.85 -2.99 2.33
C ALA A 43 9.96 -2.69 3.36
N GLU A 44 11.20 -2.44 2.92
CA GLU A 44 12.32 -2.10 3.82
C GLU A 44 12.08 -0.77 4.56
N GLU A 45 11.41 0.19 3.92
CA GLU A 45 11.07 1.50 4.48
C GLU A 45 9.71 1.53 5.20
N GLY A 46 8.99 0.40 5.27
CA GLY A 46 7.65 0.36 5.86
C GLY A 46 6.55 1.04 5.02
N LEU A 47 6.81 1.24 3.72
CA LEU A 47 5.86 1.79 2.78
C LEU A 47 4.95 0.70 2.20
N TYR A 48 3.69 1.07 2.00
CA TYR A 48 2.77 0.38 1.10
C TYR A 48 2.41 1.31 -0.06
N PHE A 49 1.78 0.77 -1.09
CA PHE A 49 1.26 1.60 -2.18
C PHE A 49 -0.10 1.10 -2.68
N PHE A 50 -0.88 2.02 -3.23
CA PHE A 50 -2.19 1.77 -3.80
C PHE A 50 -2.42 2.67 -5.02
N HIS A 51 -3.52 2.39 -5.73
CA HIS A 51 -3.88 3.10 -6.94
C HIS A 51 -5.14 3.92 -6.71
N GLU A 52 -5.10 5.17 -7.15
CA GLU A 52 -6.27 6.03 -7.21
C GLU A 52 -6.66 6.22 -8.68
N PHE A 53 -7.96 6.05 -8.93
CA PHE A 53 -8.54 6.13 -10.25
C PHE A 53 -9.52 7.30 -10.29
N GLU A 54 -9.25 8.25 -11.18
CA GLU A 54 -10.16 9.33 -11.52
C GLU A 54 -10.46 9.27 -13.02
N GLU A 55 -11.45 10.04 -13.49
CA GLU A 55 -11.80 10.05 -14.90
C GLU A 55 -10.59 10.47 -15.77
N GLY A 56 -10.04 9.51 -16.52
CA GLY A 56 -8.88 9.71 -17.38
C GLY A 56 -7.53 9.81 -16.66
N LYS A 57 -7.46 9.54 -15.35
CA LYS A 57 -6.21 9.59 -14.57
C LYS A 57 -6.03 8.36 -13.70
N HIS A 58 -4.77 7.97 -13.54
CA HIS A 58 -4.37 6.82 -12.76
C HIS A 58 -3.10 7.16 -12.01
N ARG A 59 -3.22 7.28 -10.68
CA ARG A 59 -2.13 7.69 -9.80
C ARG A 59 -1.71 6.55 -8.91
N VAL A 60 -0.40 6.35 -8.76
CA VAL A 60 0.17 5.45 -7.75
C VAL A 60 0.54 6.26 -6.51
N VAL A 61 0.02 5.88 -5.35
CA VAL A 61 0.29 6.56 -4.08
C VAL A 61 1.12 5.64 -3.19
N PHE A 62 2.28 6.12 -2.74
CA PHE A 62 3.11 5.48 -1.72
C PHE A 62 2.81 6.12 -0.35
N ALA A 63 2.60 5.30 0.67
CA ALA A 63 2.23 5.75 2.02
C ALA A 63 2.85 4.85 3.09
N ASP A 64 3.05 5.41 4.28
CA ASP A 64 3.65 4.73 5.45
C ASP A 64 2.68 4.67 6.65
N ASP A 65 1.52 5.30 6.53
CA ASP A 65 0.52 5.41 7.58
C ASP A 65 -0.89 5.18 7.03
N ALA A 66 -1.74 4.51 7.80
CA ALA A 66 -3.11 4.18 7.40
C ALA A 66 -3.99 5.41 7.15
N GLY A 67 -3.62 6.57 7.69
CA GLY A 67 -4.31 7.84 7.47
C GLY A 67 -4.25 8.36 6.03
N ALA A 68 -3.39 7.80 5.18
CA ALA A 68 -3.39 8.10 3.75
C ALA A 68 -4.59 7.48 3.00
N LEU A 69 -5.25 6.47 3.58
CA LEU A 69 -6.41 5.82 2.96
C LEU A 69 -7.68 6.66 3.16
N SER A 70 -8.35 7.00 2.06
CA SER A 70 -9.67 7.62 2.09
C SER A 70 -10.72 6.63 2.61
N LYS A 71 -11.66 7.11 3.43
CA LYS A 71 -12.83 6.31 3.80
C LYS A 71 -13.74 6.13 2.58
N GLY A 72 -14.10 4.89 2.31
CA GLY A 72 -15.10 4.55 1.29
C GLY A 72 -16.53 4.88 1.73
N SER A 73 -17.49 4.59 0.85
CA SER A 73 -18.92 4.67 1.18
C SER A 73 -19.28 3.72 2.31
N GLU A 74 -20.21 4.14 3.17
CA GLU A 74 -20.78 3.26 4.19
C GLU A 74 -21.55 2.11 3.53
N LEU A 75 -21.29 0.88 3.99
CA LEU A 75 -21.95 -0.33 3.54
C LEU A 75 -22.63 -1.00 4.74
N PHE A 76 -23.88 -1.42 4.58
CA PHE A 76 -24.58 -2.18 5.61
C PHE A 76 -24.37 -3.69 5.42
N PHE A 77 -24.49 -4.44 6.51
CA PHE A 77 -24.40 -5.89 6.49
C PHE A 77 -25.80 -6.51 6.32
N ASN A 78 -25.98 -7.39 5.33
CA ASN A 78 -27.26 -8.02 5.03
C ASN A 78 -27.13 -9.53 4.75
N LEU A 79 -27.82 -10.34 5.54
CA LEU A 79 -27.87 -11.82 5.42
C LEU A 79 -29.13 -12.33 4.69
N ALA A 80 -30.06 -11.46 4.30
CA ALA A 80 -31.33 -11.86 3.71
C ALA A 80 -31.12 -12.49 2.32
N THR A 81 -31.73 -13.65 2.10
CA THR A 81 -31.73 -14.36 0.80
C THR A 81 -32.82 -13.86 -0.15
N GLN A 82 -33.85 -13.17 0.36
CA GLN A 82 -34.84 -12.42 -0.43
C GLN A 82 -35.40 -11.24 0.37
N GLY A 83 -35.61 -10.11 -0.32
CA GLY A 83 -36.32 -8.93 0.21
C GLY A 83 -35.39 -7.81 0.67
N LEU A 84 -35.44 -6.70 -0.08
CA LEU A 84 -34.76 -5.42 0.10
C LEU A 84 -33.22 -5.45 0.06
N SER A 85 -32.67 -5.17 -1.13
CA SER A 85 -31.37 -4.50 -1.25
C SER A 85 -31.59 -3.13 -1.88
N GLU A 86 -31.69 -2.10 -1.06
CA GLU A 86 -31.46 -0.73 -1.53
C GLU A 86 -29.96 -0.45 -1.42
N GLY A 87 -29.26 -0.42 -2.56
CA GLY A 87 -27.84 -0.08 -2.64
C GLY A 87 -26.84 -1.20 -2.31
N PRO A 88 -25.54 -0.88 -2.35
CA PRO A 88 -24.45 -1.84 -2.09
C PRO A 88 -24.41 -2.32 -0.63
N TYR A 89 -24.09 -3.60 -0.40
CA TYR A 89 -24.07 -4.21 0.94
C TYR A 89 -23.02 -5.32 1.07
N VAL A 90 -22.66 -5.65 2.32
CA VAL A 90 -21.80 -6.80 2.67
C VAL A 90 -22.69 -7.96 3.09
N ASN A 91 -22.49 -9.16 2.54
CA ASN A 91 -23.32 -10.32 2.84
C ASN A 91 -22.61 -11.44 3.61
N ARG A 92 -21.30 -11.29 3.83
CA ARG A 92 -20.48 -12.26 4.54
C ARG A 92 -19.33 -11.56 5.24
N PHE A 93 -19.10 -11.95 6.49
CA PHE A 93 -17.92 -11.59 7.25
C PHE A 93 -17.24 -12.87 7.72
N ARG A 94 -15.91 -12.91 7.63
CA ARG A 94 -15.08 -14.00 8.16
C ARG A 94 -13.97 -13.38 8.98
N TYR A 95 -13.85 -13.85 10.21
CA TYR A 95 -12.79 -13.45 11.13
C TYR A 95 -11.83 -14.62 11.32
N ALA A 96 -10.53 -14.33 11.33
CA ALA A 96 -9.48 -15.30 11.57
C ALA A 96 -8.36 -14.64 12.39
N GLU A 97 -7.77 -15.42 13.27
CA GLU A 97 -6.60 -15.03 14.07
C GLU A 97 -5.48 -16.05 13.80
N ALA A 98 -4.25 -15.57 13.84
CA ALA A 98 -3.05 -16.40 13.74
C ALA A 98 -2.01 -15.89 14.74
N VAL A 99 -1.30 -16.81 15.40
CA VAL A 99 -0.17 -16.46 16.26
C VAL A 99 1.00 -16.01 15.37
N SER A 100 1.59 -14.86 15.67
CA SER A 100 2.75 -14.31 14.95
C SER A 100 3.87 -13.91 15.91
N THR A 101 5.07 -13.72 15.36
CA THR A 101 6.22 -13.18 16.09
C THR A 101 5.88 -11.80 16.67
N ALA A 102 6.09 -11.63 17.98
CA ALA A 102 5.80 -10.37 18.68
C ALA A 102 7.01 -9.42 18.72
N GLU A 103 8.23 -9.95 18.61
CA GLU A 103 9.46 -9.18 18.75
C GLU A 103 10.52 -9.63 17.76
N VAL A 104 11.22 -8.67 17.17
CA VAL A 104 12.36 -8.88 16.28
C VAL A 104 13.49 -7.96 16.72
N ALA A 105 14.65 -8.53 17.01
CA ALA A 105 15.87 -7.77 17.32
C ALA A 105 16.84 -7.83 16.12
N LEU A 106 17.29 -6.67 15.66
CA LEU A 106 18.23 -6.53 14.56
C LEU A 106 19.58 -6.03 15.08
N LYS A 107 20.67 -6.51 14.49
CA LYS A 107 22.04 -6.06 14.81
C LYS A 107 22.82 -5.89 13.51
N ASP A 108 23.47 -4.74 13.39
CA ASP A 108 24.41 -4.44 12.31
C ASP A 108 25.80 -4.13 12.88
N TYR A 109 26.84 -4.21 12.05
CA TYR A 109 28.21 -3.90 12.41
C TYR A 109 28.70 -2.72 11.57
N SER A 110 29.12 -1.65 12.24
CA SER A 110 29.77 -0.48 11.63
C SER A 110 31.25 -0.71 11.38
#